data_AF-A0A7G3FQC4-F1
#
_entry.id   AF-A0A7G3FQC4-F1
#
_cell.length_a   1.000
_cell.length_b   1.000
_cell.length_c   1.000
_cell.angle_alpha   90.00
_cell.angle_beta   90.00
_cell.angle_gamma   90.00
#
_symmetry.space_group_name_H-M   'P 1'
#
loop_
_entity.id
_entity.type
_entity.pdbx_description
1 polymer ?
#
loop_
_entity_poly.entity_id
_entity_poly.type
_entity_poly.pdbx_seq_one_letter_code
_entity_poly.pdbx_strand_id
1 'polypeptide(L)'
;MTREENKPKLKFEWPFNAILLTAILLLVFSAVAPYIFTQFSIIDFTKKGEIGDAIGGITAPFIAIAGIGLTFIAFLVQYQANTQQRQQFQEQLAEDKKQFQQELSEQRESAHLAQFENQFYEMLRLHKENVNELTISQSEEFYTGKEISKQHIQIKGRAVFSSFLDELRIINAFAEKQGYLPTEDKLYFNHIYGIFFNGIRDLNQYEETELFTAIIQPLAQFRDSILSNQSSIRPTLISNFCGLTSIKNIHNSFAKGQSSVLGHYYRHLYQTVKFVANQSSDFLPYEEKRKYLRVLRAQLSNPEQALLFYNWYSDFGKKWEDQNNKFFTDYRMIHNLFQDLVIKRLDLIKIFNLNNEPDYRMEKGRKDDFLFEFQDWW
;
A
#
# COMPACT_ATOMS: atom_id res chain seq x y z
N MET A 1 -29.81 -6.13 21.29
CA MET A 1 -30.32 -6.19 22.69
C MET A 1 -31.18 -4.98 22.93
N THR A 2 -32.47 -5.22 23.14
CA THR A 2 -33.54 -4.23 23.30
C THR A 2 -33.28 -3.33 24.50
N ARG A 3 -32.94 -2.06 24.25
CA ARG A 3 -32.98 -1.01 25.28
C ARG A 3 -34.44 -0.72 25.57
N GLU A 4 -34.97 -1.27 26.65
CA GLU A 4 -36.21 -0.80 27.24
C GLU A 4 -36.05 0.69 27.58
N GLU A 5 -36.85 1.52 26.93
CA GLU A 5 -36.99 2.94 27.20
C GLU A 5 -37.47 3.13 28.64
N ASN A 6 -36.56 3.50 29.54
CA ASN A 6 -36.91 4.14 30.80
C ASN A 6 -37.39 5.57 30.49
N LYS A 7 -38.61 5.70 29.95
CA LYS A 7 -39.30 6.99 29.89
C LYS A 7 -39.54 7.45 31.33
N PRO A 8 -39.01 8.60 31.77
CA PRO A 8 -39.39 9.14 33.07
C PRO A 8 -40.89 9.43 33.02
N LYS A 9 -41.70 8.59 33.66
CA LYS A 9 -43.12 8.88 33.88
C LYS A 9 -43.18 10.21 34.64
N LEU A 10 -43.85 11.20 34.05
CA LEU A 10 -44.14 12.47 34.71
C LEU A 10 -44.88 12.18 36.01
N LYS A 11 -44.17 12.18 37.14
CA LYS A 11 -44.78 12.14 38.47
C LYS A 11 -45.23 13.54 38.83
N PHE A 12 -46.42 13.90 38.38
CA PHE A 12 -47.07 15.13 38.82
C PHE A 12 -48.23 14.78 39.75
N GLU A 13 -47.93 14.29 40.95
CA GLU A 13 -48.94 13.44 41.61
C GLU A 13 -49.80 14.11 42.68
N TRP A 14 -49.49 15.32 43.17
CA TRP A 14 -50.36 15.97 44.16
C TRP A 14 -50.53 17.48 44.03
N PRO A 15 -49.46 18.31 43.93
CA PRO A 15 -49.64 19.77 43.97
C PRO A 15 -50.27 20.36 42.70
N PHE A 16 -50.00 19.83 41.51
CA PHE A 16 -50.62 20.33 40.27
C PHE A 16 -52.09 19.99 40.15
N ASN A 17 -52.46 18.75 40.46
CA ASN A 17 -53.86 18.34 40.44
C ASN A 17 -54.65 19.16 41.46
N ALA A 18 -54.06 19.44 42.63
CA ALA A 18 -54.67 20.32 43.64
C ALA A 18 -54.80 21.77 43.16
N ILE A 19 -53.76 22.38 42.58
CA ILE A 19 -53.81 23.77 42.09
C ILE A 19 -54.78 23.90 40.90
N LEU A 20 -54.77 22.92 39.98
CA LEU A 20 -55.66 22.89 38.82
C LEU A 20 -57.12 22.75 39.26
N LEU A 21 -57.40 21.81 40.16
CA LEU A 21 -58.74 21.58 40.70
C LEU A 21 -59.23 22.79 41.51
N THR A 22 -58.34 23.43 42.29
CA THR A 22 -58.65 24.67 43.01
C THR A 22 -58.95 25.82 42.06
N ALA A 23 -58.16 26.01 41.00
CA ALA A 23 -58.42 27.03 39.99
C ALA A 23 -59.74 26.80 39.24
N ILE A 24 -60.06 25.55 38.91
CA ILE A 24 -61.35 25.16 38.30
C ILE A 24 -62.50 25.44 39.26
N LEU A 25 -62.38 25.05 40.53
CA LEU A 25 -63.40 25.33 41.55
C LEU A 25 -63.60 26.83 41.77
N LEU A 26 -62.54 27.63 41.75
CA LEU A 26 -62.62 29.09 41.86
C LEU A 26 -63.30 29.74 40.65
N LEU A 27 -63.11 29.19 39.45
CA LEU A 27 -63.82 29.65 38.24
C LEU A 27 -65.30 29.26 38.26
N VAL A 28 -65.63 28.06 38.75
CA VAL A 28 -67.03 27.64 38.93
C VAL A 28 -67.69 28.47 40.04
N PHE A 29 -66.98 28.71 41.14
CA PHE A 29 -67.44 29.54 42.24
C PHE A 29 -67.61 31.00 41.81
N SER A 30 -66.72 31.57 40.99
CA SER A 30 -66.86 32.94 40.50
C SER A 30 -68.13 33.15 39.66
N ALA A 31 -68.61 32.11 38.95
CA ALA A 31 -69.86 32.16 38.22
C ALA A 31 -71.10 32.15 39.13
N VAL A 32 -71.01 31.52 40.31
CA VAL A 32 -72.14 31.36 41.26
C VAL A 32 -72.11 32.40 42.39
N ALA A 33 -70.94 32.96 42.71
CA ALA A 33 -70.72 33.92 43.78
C ALA A 33 -71.62 35.17 43.69
N PRO A 34 -71.84 35.79 42.51
CA PRO A 34 -72.76 36.91 42.40
C PRO A 34 -74.18 36.57 42.85
N TYR A 35 -74.69 35.40 42.47
CA TYR A 35 -76.02 34.95 42.86
C TYR A 35 -76.13 34.71 44.37
N ILE A 36 -75.11 34.10 44.98
CA ILE A 36 -75.10 33.84 46.43
C ILE A 36 -74.98 35.16 47.22
N PHE A 37 -74.03 36.02 46.88
CA PHE A 37 -73.74 37.22 47.67
C PHE A 37 -74.77 38.35 47.47
N THR A 38 -75.52 38.36 46.35
CA THR A 38 -76.61 39.33 46.14
C THR A 38 -77.92 38.92 46.81
N GLN A 39 -78.14 37.64 47.13
CA GLN A 39 -79.33 37.19 47.88
C GLN A 39 -79.29 37.50 49.37
N PHE A 40 -78.09 37.63 49.95
CA PHE A 40 -77.88 37.93 51.36
C PHE A 40 -77.42 39.37 51.61
N SER A 41 -77.53 40.26 50.61
CA SER A 41 -77.03 41.63 50.72
C SER A 41 -78.02 42.56 51.44
N ILE A 42 -77.52 43.32 52.41
CA ILE A 42 -78.27 44.34 53.18
C ILE A 42 -78.41 45.67 52.40
N ILE A 43 -77.78 45.75 51.20
CA ILE A 43 -77.65 46.96 50.38
C ILE A 43 -78.56 46.81 49.14
N ASP A 44 -79.33 47.85 48.81
CA ASP A 44 -80.26 47.88 47.69
C ASP A 44 -79.53 48.23 46.36
N PHE A 45 -79.41 47.25 45.48
CA PHE A 45 -78.66 47.36 44.20
C PHE A 45 -79.56 47.70 43.00
N THR A 46 -80.72 48.34 43.20
CA THR A 46 -81.70 48.61 42.12
C THR A 46 -81.26 49.60 41.03
N LYS A 47 -80.12 50.30 41.18
CA LYS A 47 -79.53 51.15 40.11
C LYS A 47 -78.63 50.32 39.17
N LYS A 48 -79.01 50.26 37.90
CA LYS A 48 -78.41 49.38 36.86
C LYS A 48 -76.88 49.47 36.67
N GLY A 49 -76.24 50.58 37.04
CA GLY A 49 -74.77 50.72 36.99
C GLY A 49 -74.04 50.01 38.14
N GLU A 50 -74.63 50.00 39.33
CA GLU A 50 -74.01 49.47 40.56
C GLU A 50 -74.04 47.93 40.59
N ILE A 51 -74.98 47.29 39.87
CA ILE A 51 -75.06 45.84 39.72
C ILE A 51 -73.83 45.30 38.96
N GLY A 52 -73.43 45.97 37.87
CA GLY A 52 -72.25 45.57 37.09
C GLY A 52 -70.96 45.66 37.90
N ASP A 53 -70.81 46.73 38.69
CA ASP A 53 -69.66 46.95 39.56
C ASP A 53 -69.63 45.96 40.73
N ALA A 54 -70.78 45.61 41.32
CA ALA A 54 -70.87 44.61 42.38
C ALA A 54 -70.54 43.19 41.88
N ILE A 55 -71.09 42.80 40.72
CA ILE A 55 -70.78 41.52 40.09
C ILE A 55 -69.28 41.47 39.71
N GLY A 56 -68.75 42.52 39.07
CA GLY A 56 -67.34 42.63 38.73
C GLY A 56 -66.42 42.55 39.95
N GLY A 57 -66.73 43.31 41.00
CA GLY A 57 -65.96 43.34 42.25
C GLY A 57 -65.97 42.02 43.02
N ILE A 58 -67.06 41.25 42.95
CA ILE A 58 -67.19 39.93 43.60
C ILE A 58 -66.51 38.83 42.77
N THR A 59 -66.65 38.86 41.44
CA THR A 59 -66.10 37.81 40.54
C THR A 59 -64.61 37.97 40.25
N ALA A 60 -64.13 39.22 40.10
CA ALA A 60 -62.77 39.50 39.65
C ALA A 60 -61.67 38.90 40.53
N PRO A 61 -61.74 38.92 41.88
CA PRO A 61 -60.72 38.30 42.73
C PRO A 61 -60.58 36.79 42.51
N PHE A 62 -61.70 36.07 42.35
CA PHE A 62 -61.68 34.62 42.13
C PHE A 62 -61.15 34.26 40.74
N ILE A 63 -61.55 35.01 39.71
CA ILE A 63 -61.02 34.84 38.35
C ILE A 63 -59.53 35.16 38.31
N ALA A 64 -59.08 36.22 39.02
CA ALA A 64 -57.67 36.60 39.09
C ALA A 64 -56.81 35.52 39.78
N ILE A 65 -57.25 34.98 40.92
CA ILE A 65 -56.54 33.90 41.63
C ILE A 65 -56.48 32.63 40.77
N ALA A 66 -57.59 32.26 40.12
CA ALA A 66 -57.60 31.14 39.18
C ALA A 66 -56.67 31.38 37.99
N GLY A 67 -56.64 32.59 37.44
CA GLY A 67 -55.74 33.00 36.36
C GLY A 67 -54.27 32.89 36.73
N ILE A 68 -53.89 33.31 37.95
CA ILE A 68 -52.53 33.15 38.49
C ILE A 68 -52.17 31.67 38.63
N GLY A 69 -53.09 30.84 39.15
CA GLY A 69 -52.88 29.40 39.28
C GLY A 69 -52.68 28.70 37.93
N LEU A 70 -53.50 29.02 36.94
CA LEU A 70 -53.41 28.46 35.58
C LEU A 70 -52.15 28.94 34.84
N THR A 71 -51.80 30.22 34.94
CA THR A 71 -50.55 30.73 34.35
C THR A 71 -49.33 30.12 35.01
N PHE A 72 -49.32 29.97 36.34
CA PHE A 72 -48.25 29.26 37.04
C PHE A 72 -48.10 27.81 36.58
N ILE A 73 -49.22 27.08 36.42
CA ILE A 73 -49.22 25.73 35.85
C ILE A 73 -48.64 25.71 34.43
N ALA A 74 -49.07 26.63 33.56
CA ALA A 74 -48.57 26.73 32.19
C ALA A 74 -47.05 26.97 32.16
N PHE A 75 -46.54 27.86 33.03
CA PHE A 75 -45.10 28.10 33.19
C PHE A 75 -44.35 26.85 33.68
N LEU A 76 -44.91 26.08 34.61
CA LEU A 76 -44.29 24.84 35.09
C LEU A 76 -44.17 23.79 33.97
N VAL A 77 -45.24 23.60 33.19
CA VAL A 77 -45.23 22.68 32.04
C VAL A 77 -44.22 23.14 30.99
N GLN A 78 -44.16 24.44 30.70
CA GLN A 78 -43.20 25.00 29.75
C GLN A 78 -41.75 24.88 30.24
N TYR A 79 -41.50 25.11 31.53
CA TYR A 79 -40.19 24.92 32.14
C TYR A 79 -39.73 23.47 32.01
N GLN A 80 -40.62 22.51 32.28
CA GLN A 80 -40.32 21.09 32.14
C GLN A 80 -40.10 20.67 30.68
N ALA A 81 -40.90 21.17 29.74
CA ALA A 81 -40.68 20.92 28.32
C ALA A 81 -39.31 21.46 27.86
N ASN A 82 -38.92 22.65 28.34
CA ASN A 82 -37.61 23.24 28.05
C ASN A 82 -36.44 22.44 28.65
N THR A 83 -36.58 21.89 29.86
CA THR A 83 -35.52 21.05 30.44
C THR A 83 -35.36 19.74 29.67
N GLN A 84 -36.47 19.09 29.30
CA GLN A 84 -36.45 17.90 28.46
C GLN A 84 -35.84 18.17 27.08
N GLN A 85 -36.21 19.29 26.45
CA GLN A 85 -35.65 19.70 25.15
C GLN A 85 -34.14 19.97 25.25
N ARG A 86 -33.67 20.63 26.31
CA ARG A 86 -32.23 20.83 26.57
C ARG A 86 -31.50 19.51 26.72
N GLN A 87 -32.09 18.54 27.42
CA GLN A 87 -31.49 17.23 27.58
C GLN A 87 -31.39 16.48 26.24
N GLN A 88 -32.48 16.42 25.47
CA GLN A 88 -32.48 15.79 24.15
C GLN A 88 -31.46 16.44 23.21
N PHE A 89 -31.35 17.78 23.25
CA PHE A 89 -30.36 18.51 22.47
C PHE A 89 -28.92 18.17 22.87
N GLN A 90 -28.64 18.01 24.17
CA GLN A 90 -27.32 17.60 24.65
C GLN A 90 -26.99 16.15 24.25
N GLU A 91 -27.96 15.25 24.32
CA GLU A 91 -27.82 13.86 23.89
C GLU A 91 -27.54 13.79 22.39
N GLN A 92 -28.29 14.53 21.57
CA GLN A 92 -28.08 14.63 20.13
C GLN A 92 -26.68 15.19 19.81
N LEU A 93 -26.27 16.28 20.45
CA LEU A 93 -24.92 16.83 20.27
C LEU A 93 -23.82 15.82 20.64
N ALA A 94 -24.04 14.97 21.64
CA ALA A 94 -23.08 13.95 22.02
C ALA A 94 -23.01 12.81 21.00
N GLU A 95 -24.15 12.43 20.41
CA GLU A 95 -24.25 11.43 19.35
C GLU A 95 -23.63 11.93 18.04
N ASP A 96 -23.97 13.15 17.62
CA ASP A 96 -23.40 13.80 16.44
C ASP A 96 -21.87 13.91 16.54
N LYS A 97 -21.35 14.26 17.73
CA LYS A 97 -19.89 14.29 17.98
C LYS A 97 -19.24 12.93 17.83
N LYS A 98 -19.90 11.86 18.30
CA LYS A 98 -19.37 10.48 18.17
C LYS A 98 -19.38 10.04 16.72
N GLN A 99 -20.48 10.28 16.01
CA GLN A 99 -20.60 9.94 14.60
C GLN A 99 -19.56 10.69 13.76
N PHE A 100 -19.40 11.99 14.01
CA PHE A 100 -18.38 12.81 13.34
C PHE A 100 -16.95 12.30 13.61
N GLN A 101 -16.65 11.91 14.85
CA GLN A 101 -15.34 11.33 15.19
C GLN A 101 -15.09 10.01 14.46
N GLN A 102 -16.10 9.15 14.37
CA GLN A 102 -16.00 7.88 13.65
C GLN A 102 -15.80 8.11 12.14
N GLU A 103 -16.60 8.98 11.53
CA GLU A 103 -16.48 9.32 10.11
C GLU A 103 -15.10 9.89 9.80
N LEU A 104 -14.58 10.78 10.65
CA LEU A 104 -13.25 11.34 10.50
C LEU A 104 -12.15 10.25 10.60
N SER A 105 -12.32 9.25 11.46
CA SER A 105 -11.36 8.14 11.55
C SER A 105 -11.39 7.27 10.28
N GLU A 106 -12.57 6.92 9.78
CA GLU A 106 -12.72 6.12 8.55
C GLU A 106 -12.17 6.88 7.32
N GLN A 107 -12.40 8.19 7.26
CA GLN A 107 -11.84 9.05 6.22
C GLN A 107 -10.31 9.13 6.29
N ARG A 108 -9.73 9.22 7.49
CA ARG A 108 -8.27 9.24 7.67
C ARG A 108 -7.62 7.94 7.23
N GLU A 109 -8.21 6.80 7.58
CA GLU A 109 -7.72 5.48 7.16
C GLU A 109 -7.81 5.33 5.64
N SER A 110 -8.94 5.70 5.04
CA SER A 110 -9.14 5.67 3.59
C SER A 110 -8.16 6.61 2.86
N ALA A 111 -7.93 7.81 3.39
CA ALA A 111 -6.97 8.77 2.84
C ALA A 111 -5.54 8.26 2.94
N HIS A 112 -5.17 7.60 4.05
CA HIS A 112 -3.85 7.01 4.23
C HIS A 112 -3.62 5.86 3.24
N LEU A 113 -4.62 4.99 3.04
CA LEU A 113 -4.57 3.94 2.01
C LEU A 113 -4.41 4.52 0.61
N ALA A 114 -5.21 5.53 0.25
CA ALA A 114 -5.12 6.18 -1.05
C ALA A 114 -3.74 6.86 -1.27
N GLN A 115 -3.17 7.50 -0.25
CA GLN A 115 -1.81 8.06 -0.32
C GLN A 115 -0.76 6.99 -0.55
N PHE A 116 -0.85 5.87 0.17
CA PHE A 116 0.02 4.72 -0.02
C PHE A 116 -0.09 4.15 -1.45
N GLU A 117 -1.32 3.92 -1.94
CA GLU A 117 -1.57 3.39 -3.29
C GLU A 117 -1.01 4.32 -4.36
N ASN A 118 -1.26 5.63 -4.24
CA ASN A 118 -0.72 6.63 -5.17
C ASN A 118 0.81 6.59 -5.18
N GLN A 119 1.46 6.56 -4.02
CA GLN A 119 2.92 6.48 -3.94
C GLN A 119 3.46 5.16 -4.51
N PHE A 120 2.77 4.04 -4.27
CA PHE A 120 3.12 2.74 -4.84
C PHE A 120 3.05 2.76 -6.38
N TYR A 121 1.94 3.24 -6.95
CA TYR A 121 1.76 3.29 -8.41
C TYR A 121 2.71 4.29 -9.08
N GLU A 122 3.06 5.40 -8.42
CA GLU A 122 4.07 6.32 -8.91
C GLU A 122 5.47 5.68 -8.93
N MET A 123 5.86 4.94 -7.89
CA MET A 123 7.12 4.18 -7.92
C MET A 123 7.12 3.09 -9.01
N LEU A 124 5.97 2.42 -9.22
CA LEU A 124 5.82 1.43 -10.29
C LEU A 124 5.96 2.08 -11.67
N ARG A 125 5.37 3.27 -11.86
CA ARG A 125 5.49 4.06 -13.09
C ARG A 125 6.93 4.46 -13.36
N LEU A 126 7.61 5.05 -12.37
CA LEU A 126 9.03 5.40 -12.44
C LEU A 126 9.92 4.20 -12.74
N HIS A 127 9.62 3.03 -12.16
CA HIS A 127 10.33 1.80 -12.47
C HIS A 127 10.18 1.40 -13.95
N LYS A 128 8.95 1.47 -14.48
CA LYS A 128 8.69 1.19 -15.91
C LYS A 128 9.36 2.20 -16.83
N GLU A 129 9.37 3.48 -16.46
CA GLU A 129 10.08 4.54 -17.20
C GLU A 129 11.58 4.25 -17.23
N ASN A 130 12.20 3.98 -16.08
CA ASN A 130 13.61 3.58 -15.99
C ASN A 130 13.93 2.39 -16.89
N VAL A 131 13.06 1.37 -16.92
CA VAL A 131 13.22 0.20 -17.80
C VAL A 131 13.12 0.61 -19.26
N ASN A 132 12.14 1.43 -19.64
CA ASN A 132 11.90 1.85 -21.02
C ASN A 132 13.02 2.76 -21.56
N GLU A 133 13.68 3.52 -20.70
CA GLU A 133 14.82 4.38 -21.03
C GLU A 133 16.12 3.60 -21.22
N LEU A 134 16.17 2.32 -20.83
CA LEU A 134 17.36 1.49 -21.05
C LEU A 134 17.59 1.31 -22.55
N THR A 135 18.80 1.66 -22.99
CA THR A 135 19.24 1.44 -24.37
C THR A 135 20.66 0.93 -24.41
N ILE A 136 20.91 -0.02 -25.32
CA ILE A 136 22.25 -0.51 -25.63
C ILE A 136 22.43 -0.57 -27.13
N SER A 137 23.61 -0.17 -27.59
CA SER A 137 23.97 -0.25 -29.01
C SER A 137 24.56 -1.62 -29.34
N GLN A 138 24.10 -2.19 -30.45
CA GLN A 138 24.65 -3.38 -31.08
C GLN A 138 24.95 -3.06 -32.54
N SER A 139 26.09 -3.51 -33.04
CA SER A 139 26.41 -3.38 -34.47
C SER A 139 26.05 -4.65 -35.21
N GLU A 140 25.22 -4.53 -36.24
CA GLU A 140 24.91 -5.60 -37.20
C GLU A 140 25.35 -5.21 -38.61
N GLU A 141 25.79 -6.18 -39.39
CA GLU A 141 26.12 -6.00 -40.80
C GLU A 141 25.02 -6.61 -41.66
N PHE A 142 24.52 -5.81 -42.59
CA PHE A 142 23.58 -6.25 -43.61
C PHE A 142 24.32 -6.41 -44.94
N TYR A 143 24.06 -7.53 -45.60
CA TYR A 143 24.63 -7.86 -46.90
C TYR A 143 23.59 -7.56 -47.99
N THR A 144 23.87 -6.56 -48.83
CA THR A 144 23.05 -6.26 -50.02
C THR A 144 23.90 -6.55 -51.26
N GLY A 145 23.77 -7.76 -51.81
CA GLY A 145 24.66 -8.22 -52.88
C GLY A 145 26.10 -8.42 -52.39
N LYS A 146 27.06 -7.67 -52.94
CA LYS A 146 28.48 -7.68 -52.51
C LYS A 146 28.83 -6.56 -51.52
N GLU A 147 27.90 -5.64 -51.26
CA GLU A 147 28.15 -4.51 -50.35
C GLU A 147 27.78 -4.88 -48.91
N ILE A 148 28.63 -4.46 -47.97
CA ILE A 148 28.44 -4.64 -46.53
C ILE A 148 28.07 -3.28 -45.94
N SER A 149 26.85 -3.15 -45.43
CA SER A 149 26.41 -1.98 -44.67
C SER A 149 26.37 -2.29 -43.18
N LYS A 150 27.14 -1.54 -42.38
CA LYS A 150 27.08 -1.60 -40.91
C LYS A 150 25.94 -0.71 -40.41
N GLN A 151 24.99 -1.28 -39.69
CA GLN A 151 23.95 -0.53 -38.99
C GLN A 151 24.12 -0.68 -37.48
N HIS A 152 23.97 0.44 -36.78
CA HIS A 152 23.85 0.43 -35.32
C HIS A 152 22.39 0.24 -34.94
N ILE A 153 22.07 -0.91 -34.37
CA ILE A 153 20.76 -1.22 -33.82
C ILE A 153 20.78 -0.86 -32.34
N GLN A 154 19.72 -0.19 -31.88
CA GLN A 154 19.50 0.06 -30.47
C GLN A 154 18.56 -1.00 -29.91
N ILE A 155 19.06 -1.80 -29.00
CA ILE A 155 18.26 -2.65 -28.13
C ILE A 155 17.68 -1.75 -27.04
N LYS A 156 16.36 -1.79 -26.84
CA LYS A 156 15.67 -0.90 -25.89
C LYS A 156 14.82 -1.68 -24.90
N GLY A 157 14.55 -1.06 -23.76
CA GLY A 157 13.59 -1.58 -22.80
C GLY A 157 14.01 -2.92 -22.23
N ARG A 158 13.05 -3.84 -22.13
CA ARG A 158 13.25 -5.17 -21.53
C ARG A 158 14.25 -6.06 -22.27
N ALA A 159 14.41 -5.88 -23.58
CA ALA A 159 15.34 -6.69 -24.38
C ALA A 159 16.80 -6.49 -23.94
N VAL A 160 17.12 -5.34 -23.32
CA VAL A 160 18.43 -5.04 -22.74
C VAL A 160 18.82 -6.08 -21.69
N PHE A 161 17.90 -6.52 -20.83
CA PHE A 161 18.19 -7.52 -19.79
C PHE A 161 18.54 -8.89 -20.38
N SER A 162 17.98 -9.24 -21.55
CA SER A 162 18.38 -10.48 -22.24
C SER A 162 19.83 -10.38 -22.73
N SER A 163 20.21 -9.21 -23.26
CA SER A 163 21.60 -8.96 -23.68
C SER A 163 22.59 -8.99 -22.51
N PHE A 164 22.19 -8.44 -21.37
CA PHE A 164 22.98 -8.52 -20.12
C PHE A 164 23.12 -9.93 -19.59
N LEU A 165 22.06 -10.73 -19.64
CA LEU A 165 22.13 -12.12 -19.24
C LEU A 165 23.04 -12.93 -20.17
N ASP A 166 23.00 -12.67 -21.47
CA ASP A 166 23.91 -13.27 -22.44
C ASP A 166 25.36 -12.85 -22.20
N GLU A 167 25.62 -11.58 -21.88
CA GLU A 167 26.94 -11.09 -21.48
C GLU A 167 27.48 -11.87 -20.27
N LEU A 168 26.68 -12.02 -19.21
CA LEU A 168 27.06 -12.79 -18.02
C LEU A 168 27.36 -14.26 -18.35
N ARG A 169 26.55 -14.87 -19.22
CA ARG A 169 26.76 -16.27 -19.68
C ARG A 169 28.05 -16.41 -20.48
N ILE A 170 28.38 -15.45 -21.33
CA ILE A 170 29.64 -15.43 -22.09
C ILE A 170 30.83 -15.32 -21.12
N ILE A 171 30.78 -14.41 -20.14
CA ILE A 171 31.85 -14.25 -19.15
C ILE A 171 32.05 -15.55 -18.36
N ASN A 172 30.97 -16.19 -17.92
CA ASN A 172 31.04 -17.48 -17.23
C ASN A 172 31.65 -18.57 -18.11
N ALA A 173 31.16 -18.75 -19.33
CA ALA A 173 31.64 -19.80 -20.23
C ALA A 173 33.09 -19.57 -20.65
N PHE A 174 33.50 -18.31 -20.81
CA PHE A 174 34.90 -17.95 -21.04
C PHE A 174 35.78 -18.37 -19.87
N ALA A 175 35.39 -18.04 -18.64
CA ALA A 175 36.12 -18.42 -17.42
C ALA A 175 36.26 -19.94 -17.28
N GLU A 176 35.19 -20.70 -17.49
CA GLU A 176 35.22 -22.17 -17.48
C GLU A 176 36.20 -22.73 -18.54
N LYS A 177 36.21 -22.14 -19.75
CA LYS A 177 37.10 -22.56 -20.84
C LYS A 177 38.58 -22.24 -20.55
N GLN A 178 38.86 -21.16 -19.83
CA GLN A 178 40.20 -20.85 -19.34
C GLN A 178 40.61 -21.73 -18.14
N GLY A 179 39.72 -22.60 -17.64
CA GLY A 179 39.99 -23.47 -16.49
C GLY A 179 39.96 -22.74 -15.15
N TYR A 180 39.39 -21.53 -15.09
CA TYR A 180 39.28 -20.78 -13.83
C TYR A 180 38.18 -21.36 -12.94
N LEU A 181 38.59 -22.09 -11.91
CA LEU A 181 37.70 -22.77 -10.97
C LEU A 181 38.27 -22.64 -9.54
N PRO A 182 37.99 -21.54 -8.84
CA PRO A 182 38.40 -21.41 -7.45
C PRO A 182 37.60 -22.40 -6.59
N THR A 183 38.16 -22.72 -5.41
CA THR A 183 37.67 -23.76 -4.50
C THR A 183 36.23 -23.55 -4.05
N GLU A 184 35.82 -22.29 -3.86
CA GLU A 184 34.47 -21.93 -3.42
C GLU A 184 33.60 -21.46 -4.59
N ASP A 185 32.46 -22.12 -4.80
CA ASP A 185 31.46 -21.74 -5.80
C ASP A 185 31.05 -20.27 -5.65
N LYS A 186 30.80 -19.83 -4.41
CA LYS A 186 30.38 -18.45 -4.14
C LYS A 186 31.44 -17.43 -4.54
N LEU A 187 32.72 -17.71 -4.27
CA LEU A 187 33.83 -16.85 -4.69
C LEU A 187 33.91 -16.76 -6.22
N TYR A 188 33.77 -17.90 -6.91
CA TYR A 188 33.70 -17.93 -8.37
C TYR A 188 32.60 -17.00 -8.90
N PHE A 189 31.37 -17.12 -8.39
CA PHE A 189 30.24 -16.29 -8.83
C PHE A 189 30.42 -14.80 -8.49
N ASN A 190 31.02 -14.49 -7.35
CA ASN A 190 31.36 -13.10 -7.01
C ASN A 190 32.31 -12.49 -8.04
N HIS A 191 33.31 -13.25 -8.51
CA HIS A 191 34.24 -12.78 -9.54
C HIS A 191 33.56 -12.60 -10.90
N ILE A 192 32.81 -13.59 -11.37
CA ILE A 192 32.11 -13.53 -12.67
C ILE A 192 31.13 -12.36 -12.71
N TYR A 193 30.28 -12.26 -11.68
CA TYR A 193 29.32 -11.15 -11.60
C TYR A 193 30.01 -9.81 -11.36
N GLY A 194 31.10 -9.78 -10.59
CA GLY A 194 31.90 -8.59 -10.37
C GLY A 194 32.49 -8.02 -11.67
N ILE A 195 33.01 -8.89 -12.55
CA ILE A 195 33.48 -8.51 -13.89
C ILE A 195 32.33 -7.97 -14.74
N PHE A 196 31.19 -8.65 -14.76
CA PHE A 196 29.99 -8.20 -15.48
C PHE A 196 29.50 -6.82 -14.98
N PHE A 197 29.41 -6.64 -13.67
CA PHE A 197 28.80 -5.47 -13.06
C PHE A 197 29.75 -4.26 -13.08
N ASN A 198 31.01 -4.43 -12.69
CA ASN A 198 31.97 -3.34 -12.64
C ASN A 198 32.68 -3.09 -13.98
N GLY A 199 32.74 -4.11 -14.83
CA GLY A 199 33.50 -4.11 -16.07
C GLY A 199 34.98 -4.38 -15.82
N ILE A 200 35.71 -4.50 -16.91
CA ILE A 200 37.17 -4.64 -16.92
C ILE A 200 37.81 -3.25 -16.81
N ARG A 201 37.51 -2.50 -15.73
CA ARG A 201 38.05 -1.15 -15.49
C ARG A 201 39.56 -1.21 -15.23
N ASP A 202 40.25 -0.15 -15.64
CA ASP A 202 41.70 -0.03 -15.85
C ASP A 202 42.55 -1.08 -15.12
N LEU A 203 43.13 -1.95 -15.94
CA LEU A 203 43.68 -3.26 -15.61
C LEU A 203 44.80 -3.23 -14.54
N ASN A 204 45.39 -2.07 -14.29
CA ASN A 204 46.60 -1.92 -13.51
C ASN A 204 46.41 -2.21 -12.00
N GLN A 205 45.20 -2.08 -11.45
CA GLN A 205 44.98 -2.29 -10.00
C GLN A 205 44.93 -3.78 -9.59
N TYR A 206 44.72 -4.69 -10.55
CA TYR A 206 44.49 -6.11 -10.27
C TYR A 206 45.61 -7.03 -10.76
N GLU A 207 46.69 -6.48 -11.31
CA GLU A 207 47.75 -7.21 -12.04
C GLU A 207 48.32 -8.42 -11.28
N GLU A 208 48.40 -8.35 -9.96
CA GLU A 208 49.00 -9.41 -9.12
C GLU A 208 48.04 -10.54 -8.75
N THR A 209 46.78 -10.54 -9.22
CA THR A 209 45.79 -11.54 -8.85
C THR A 209 45.70 -12.69 -9.87
N GLU A 210 45.46 -13.92 -9.38
CA GLU A 210 45.13 -15.07 -10.23
C GLU A 210 43.91 -14.79 -11.11
N LEU A 211 42.90 -14.10 -10.57
CA LEU A 211 41.72 -13.66 -11.32
C LEU A 211 42.10 -12.79 -12.53
N PHE A 212 43.07 -11.91 -12.36
CA PHE A 212 43.49 -11.00 -13.41
C PHE A 212 44.17 -11.72 -14.56
N THR A 213 45.16 -12.55 -14.23
CA THR A 213 45.94 -13.29 -15.24
C THR A 213 45.11 -14.38 -15.92
N ALA A 214 44.25 -15.07 -15.17
CA ALA A 214 43.45 -16.17 -15.69
C ALA A 214 42.19 -15.71 -16.47
N ILE A 215 41.55 -14.60 -16.07
CA ILE A 215 40.30 -14.14 -16.70
C ILE A 215 40.42 -12.75 -17.25
N ILE A 216 40.74 -11.74 -16.43
CA ILE A 216 40.51 -10.34 -16.79
C ILE A 216 41.32 -9.95 -18.05
N GLN A 217 42.61 -10.28 -18.09
CA GLN A 217 43.48 -9.98 -19.23
C GLN A 217 43.07 -10.76 -20.50
N PRO A 218 42.89 -12.10 -20.47
CA PRO A 218 42.38 -12.84 -21.63
C PRO A 218 41.01 -12.36 -22.12
N LEU A 219 40.10 -12.00 -21.20
CA LEU A 219 38.77 -11.50 -21.53
C LEU A 219 38.82 -10.11 -22.20
N ALA A 220 39.77 -9.25 -21.78
CA ALA A 220 40.00 -7.97 -22.45
C ALA A 220 40.48 -8.17 -23.89
N GLN A 221 41.42 -9.08 -24.13
CA GLN A 221 41.88 -9.43 -25.48
C GLN A 221 40.75 -10.01 -26.34
N PHE A 222 39.92 -10.87 -25.75
CA PHE A 222 38.74 -11.43 -26.41
C PHE A 222 37.71 -10.35 -26.77
N ARG A 223 37.40 -9.43 -25.84
CA ARG A 223 36.53 -8.27 -26.08
C ARG A 223 37.03 -7.46 -27.26
N ASP A 224 38.30 -7.07 -27.26
CA ASP A 224 38.88 -6.23 -28.30
C ASP A 224 38.87 -6.94 -29.65
N SER A 225 39.12 -8.26 -29.66
CA SER A 225 39.00 -9.11 -30.85
C SER A 225 37.56 -9.16 -31.38
N ILE A 226 36.55 -9.34 -30.53
CA ILE A 226 35.14 -9.40 -30.96
C ILE A 226 34.62 -8.06 -31.47
N LEU A 227 35.01 -6.97 -30.82
CA LEU A 227 34.50 -5.64 -31.16
C LEU A 227 35.19 -5.05 -32.41
N SER A 228 36.43 -5.46 -32.70
CA SER A 228 37.16 -5.03 -33.91
C SER A 228 36.83 -5.85 -35.17
N ASN A 229 36.39 -7.10 -35.01
CA ASN A 229 36.05 -7.98 -36.14
C ASN A 229 34.64 -7.74 -36.71
N GLN A 230 34.43 -8.25 -37.94
CA GLN A 230 33.12 -8.26 -38.60
C GLN A 230 32.09 -9.06 -37.78
N SER A 231 30.83 -8.62 -37.81
CA SER A 231 29.73 -9.22 -37.06
C SER A 231 29.53 -10.70 -37.41
N SER A 232 29.78 -11.07 -38.67
CA SER A 232 29.73 -12.45 -39.18
C SER A 232 30.72 -13.41 -38.52
N ILE A 233 31.84 -12.89 -37.99
CA ILE A 233 32.90 -13.68 -37.35
C ILE A 233 32.61 -13.88 -35.85
N ARG A 234 31.76 -13.03 -35.25
CA ARG A 234 31.47 -13.05 -33.81
C ARG A 234 30.93 -14.40 -33.30
N PRO A 235 29.95 -15.06 -33.96
CA PRO A 235 29.50 -16.39 -33.51
C PRO A 235 30.64 -17.40 -33.45
N THR A 236 31.55 -17.39 -34.43
CA THR A 236 32.71 -18.29 -34.49
C THR A 236 33.69 -17.99 -33.36
N LEU A 237 33.95 -16.72 -33.06
CA LEU A 237 34.79 -16.33 -31.92
C LEU A 237 34.16 -16.77 -30.59
N ILE A 238 32.86 -16.54 -30.39
CA ILE A 238 32.14 -16.96 -29.18
C ILE A 238 32.19 -18.49 -29.03
N SER A 239 31.95 -19.23 -30.11
CA SER A 239 32.05 -20.70 -30.10
C SER A 239 33.47 -21.18 -29.78
N ASN A 240 34.49 -20.57 -30.37
CA ASN A 240 35.88 -20.99 -30.15
C ASN A 240 36.33 -20.71 -28.71
N PHE A 241 36.16 -19.48 -28.25
CA PHE A 241 36.65 -19.02 -26.95
C PHE A 241 35.75 -19.44 -25.77
N CYS A 242 34.44 -19.61 -25.97
CA CYS A 242 33.49 -19.88 -24.89
C CYS A 242 32.74 -21.22 -25.07
N GLY A 243 32.77 -21.85 -26.24
CA GLY A 243 32.00 -23.08 -26.51
C GLY A 243 30.49 -22.86 -26.67
N LEU A 244 30.05 -21.61 -26.81
CA LEU A 244 28.63 -21.25 -26.92
C LEU A 244 28.21 -21.08 -28.38
N THR A 245 27.08 -21.70 -28.76
CA THR A 245 26.53 -21.65 -30.13
C THR A 245 25.18 -20.94 -30.22
N SER A 246 24.48 -20.77 -29.10
CA SER A 246 23.17 -20.10 -29.03
C SER A 246 23.28 -18.58 -29.13
N ILE A 247 24.37 -18.00 -28.61
CA ILE A 247 24.59 -16.54 -28.59
C ILE A 247 25.38 -16.14 -29.83
N LYS A 248 24.73 -15.39 -30.72
CA LYS A 248 25.30 -15.02 -32.02
C LYS A 248 25.86 -13.60 -32.04
N ASN A 249 25.30 -12.72 -31.22
CA ASN A 249 25.66 -11.32 -31.19
C ASN A 249 25.98 -10.86 -29.77
N ILE A 250 26.82 -9.84 -29.70
CA ILE A 250 27.26 -9.20 -28.46
C ILE A 250 27.05 -7.70 -28.64
N HIS A 251 26.59 -7.03 -27.59
CA HIS A 251 26.43 -5.59 -27.60
C HIS A 251 27.77 -4.85 -27.51
N ASN A 252 27.81 -3.61 -28.00
CA ASN A 252 29.04 -2.84 -28.16
C ASN A 252 29.68 -2.40 -26.83
N SER A 253 28.97 -2.57 -25.71
CA SER A 253 29.45 -2.29 -24.35
C SER A 253 29.90 -3.53 -23.57
N PHE A 254 30.13 -4.65 -24.26
CA PHE A 254 30.59 -5.90 -23.63
C PHE A 254 31.82 -5.69 -22.73
N ALA A 255 31.73 -6.21 -21.52
CA ALA A 255 32.72 -6.16 -20.45
C ALA A 255 33.17 -4.73 -20.06
N LYS A 256 32.37 -3.69 -20.37
CA LYS A 256 32.60 -2.31 -19.89
C LYS A 256 31.98 -2.05 -18.52
N GLY A 257 31.13 -2.96 -18.03
CA GLY A 257 30.49 -2.87 -16.73
C GLY A 257 29.10 -2.26 -16.80
N GLN A 258 28.14 -2.93 -16.16
CA GLN A 258 26.73 -2.53 -16.15
C GLN A 258 26.25 -1.84 -14.86
N SER A 259 27.17 -1.52 -13.95
CA SER A 259 26.88 -0.94 -12.63
C SER A 259 26.13 0.38 -12.68
N SER A 260 26.41 1.24 -13.66
CA SER A 260 25.68 2.51 -13.83
C SER A 260 24.20 2.23 -14.13
N VAL A 261 23.93 1.35 -15.09
CA VAL A 261 22.58 1.03 -15.54
C VAL A 261 21.82 0.21 -14.50
N LEU A 262 22.35 -0.96 -14.14
CA LEU A 262 21.70 -1.90 -13.23
C LEU A 262 21.66 -1.38 -11.79
N GLY A 263 22.61 -0.55 -11.37
CA GLY A 263 22.62 0.07 -10.04
C GLY A 263 21.41 0.97 -9.81
N HIS A 264 21.02 1.78 -10.80
CA HIS A 264 19.78 2.58 -10.71
C HIS A 264 18.55 1.67 -10.69
N TYR A 265 18.46 0.72 -11.62
CA TYR A 265 17.36 -0.23 -11.70
C TYR A 265 17.12 -0.99 -10.39
N TYR A 266 18.15 -1.63 -9.82
CA TYR A 266 18.03 -2.41 -8.58
C TYR A 266 17.66 -1.53 -7.39
N ARG A 267 18.21 -0.31 -7.31
CA ARG A 267 17.91 0.61 -6.20
C ARG A 267 16.44 1.02 -6.21
N HIS A 268 15.88 1.35 -7.37
CA HIS A 268 14.46 1.69 -7.47
C HIS A 268 13.58 0.49 -7.13
N LEU A 269 13.85 -0.67 -7.72
CA LEU A 269 13.09 -1.90 -7.46
C LEU A 269 13.12 -2.28 -5.96
N TYR A 270 14.31 -2.23 -5.34
CA TYR A 270 14.48 -2.50 -3.91
C TYR A 270 13.69 -1.52 -3.04
N GLN A 271 13.73 -0.23 -3.35
CA GLN A 271 13.00 0.77 -2.58
C GLN A 271 11.49 0.60 -2.69
N THR A 272 10.96 0.24 -3.86
CA THR A 272 9.54 -0.06 -4.02
C THR A 272 9.13 -1.29 -3.21
N VAL A 273 9.93 -2.36 -3.23
CA VAL A 273 9.66 -3.56 -2.45
C VAL A 273 9.69 -3.26 -0.95
N LYS A 274 10.74 -2.57 -0.51
CA LYS A 274 10.91 -2.15 0.90
C LYS A 274 9.78 -1.24 1.36
N PHE A 275 9.33 -0.31 0.52
CA PHE A 275 8.20 0.59 0.84
C PHE A 275 6.94 -0.18 1.19
N VAL A 276 6.61 -1.24 0.46
CA VAL A 276 5.43 -2.07 0.74
C VAL A 276 5.68 -3.02 1.92
N ALA A 277 6.82 -3.71 1.92
CA ALA A 277 7.13 -4.73 2.92
C ALA A 277 7.20 -4.16 4.35
N ASN A 278 7.69 -2.92 4.49
CA ASN A 278 7.91 -2.27 5.79
C ASN A 278 6.68 -1.56 6.36
N GLN A 279 5.53 -1.55 5.68
CA GLN A 279 4.29 -1.01 6.26
C GLN A 279 3.90 -1.79 7.52
N SER A 280 3.24 -1.15 8.49
CA SER A 280 2.78 -1.86 9.69
C SER A 280 1.72 -2.90 9.32
N SER A 281 1.70 -4.04 10.01
CA SER A 281 0.69 -5.09 9.76
C SER A 281 -0.73 -4.65 10.12
N ASP A 282 -0.87 -3.65 11.00
CA ASP A 282 -2.16 -3.05 11.37
C ASP A 282 -2.74 -2.22 10.23
N PHE A 283 -1.88 -1.51 9.48
CA PHE A 283 -2.29 -0.74 8.31
C PHE A 283 -2.40 -1.60 7.06
N LEU A 284 -1.38 -2.42 6.79
CA LEU A 284 -1.31 -3.25 5.59
C LEU A 284 -0.96 -4.70 5.96
N PRO A 285 -1.97 -5.58 6.04
CA PRO A 285 -1.75 -7.00 6.28
C PRO A 285 -0.85 -7.65 5.22
N TYR A 286 -0.29 -8.80 5.56
CA TYR A 286 0.68 -9.49 4.70
C TYR A 286 0.10 -9.88 3.34
N GLU A 287 -1.15 -10.32 3.30
CA GLU A 287 -1.86 -10.71 2.10
C GLU A 287 -2.03 -9.52 1.14
N GLU A 288 -2.32 -8.32 1.66
CA GLU A 288 -2.36 -7.10 0.85
C GLU A 288 -0.95 -6.70 0.39
N LYS A 289 0.08 -6.79 1.24
CA LYS A 289 1.48 -6.59 0.80
C LYS A 289 1.85 -7.53 -0.35
N ARG A 290 1.48 -8.81 -0.26
CA ARG A 290 1.69 -9.82 -1.31
C ARG A 290 0.99 -9.45 -2.61
N LYS A 291 -0.23 -8.91 -2.55
CA LYS A 291 -0.98 -8.42 -3.72
C LYS A 291 -0.25 -7.28 -4.43
N TYR A 292 0.20 -6.24 -3.70
CA TYR A 292 0.96 -5.13 -4.31
C TYR A 292 2.29 -5.60 -4.90
N LEU A 293 3.05 -6.42 -4.18
CA LEU A 293 4.33 -6.92 -4.67
C LEU A 293 4.17 -7.91 -5.83
N ARG A 294 3.05 -8.61 -5.93
CA ARG A 294 2.68 -9.40 -7.11
C ARG A 294 2.42 -8.50 -8.32
N VAL A 295 1.78 -7.35 -8.16
CA VAL A 295 1.60 -6.36 -9.25
C VAL A 295 2.96 -5.84 -9.73
N LEU A 296 3.87 -5.50 -8.81
CA LEU A 296 5.24 -5.10 -9.15
C LEU A 296 6.00 -6.22 -9.88
N ARG A 297 5.98 -7.44 -9.32
CA ARG A 297 6.63 -8.61 -9.93
C ARG A 297 6.09 -8.94 -11.31
N ALA A 298 4.79 -8.78 -11.56
CA ALA A 298 4.21 -8.98 -12.89
C ALA A 298 4.80 -8.04 -13.95
N GLN A 299 5.47 -6.95 -13.53
CA GLN A 299 6.24 -6.09 -14.42
C GLN A 299 7.70 -6.55 -14.60
N LEU A 300 8.16 -7.69 -14.07
CA LEU A 300 9.54 -8.16 -14.21
C LEU A 300 9.61 -9.31 -15.21
N SER A 301 10.43 -9.18 -16.25
CA SER A 301 10.69 -10.29 -17.16
C SER A 301 11.57 -11.37 -16.52
N ASN A 302 11.56 -12.59 -17.06
CA ASN A 302 12.36 -13.68 -16.50
C ASN A 302 13.88 -13.35 -16.50
N PRO A 303 14.47 -12.71 -17.54
CA PRO A 303 15.86 -12.23 -17.49
C PRO A 303 16.12 -11.21 -16.37
N GLU A 304 15.16 -10.32 -16.07
CA GLU A 304 15.27 -9.38 -14.95
C GLU A 304 15.33 -10.10 -13.61
N GLN A 305 14.44 -11.10 -13.39
CA GLN A 305 14.44 -11.90 -12.17
C GLN A 305 15.74 -12.71 -12.02
N ALA A 306 16.28 -13.24 -13.13
CA ALA A 306 17.57 -13.94 -13.12
C ALA A 306 18.73 -13.00 -12.76
N LEU A 307 18.81 -11.82 -13.36
CA LEU A 307 19.84 -10.82 -13.04
C LEU A 307 19.74 -10.33 -11.60
N LEU A 308 18.51 -10.16 -11.08
CA LEU A 308 18.26 -9.84 -9.69
C LEU A 308 18.74 -10.94 -8.73
N PHE A 309 18.50 -12.21 -9.08
CA PHE A 309 19.03 -13.35 -8.35
C PHE A 309 20.56 -13.35 -8.33
N TYR A 310 21.22 -13.16 -9.48
CA TYR A 310 22.68 -13.08 -9.53
C TYR A 310 23.22 -11.91 -8.70
N ASN A 311 22.56 -10.76 -8.74
CA ASN A 311 22.95 -9.61 -7.93
C ASN A 311 22.99 -9.92 -6.43
N TRP A 312 21.97 -10.61 -5.94
CA TRP A 312 21.90 -11.06 -4.54
C TRP A 312 22.93 -12.15 -4.24
N TYR A 313 22.97 -13.21 -5.05
CA TYR A 313 23.83 -14.37 -4.82
C TYR A 313 25.32 -13.97 -4.81
N SER A 314 25.68 -13.01 -5.66
CA SER A 314 27.02 -12.45 -5.77
C SER A 314 27.33 -11.38 -4.72
N ASP A 315 26.57 -11.29 -3.63
CA ASP A 315 26.84 -10.42 -2.48
C ASP A 315 26.72 -8.89 -2.74
N PHE A 316 26.39 -8.45 -3.96
CA PHE A 316 26.10 -7.02 -4.26
C PHE A 316 24.72 -6.61 -3.73
N GLY A 317 23.77 -7.55 -3.72
CA GLY A 317 22.37 -7.36 -3.37
C GLY A 317 21.94 -8.04 -2.08
N LYS A 318 22.84 -8.31 -1.12
CA LYS A 318 22.55 -9.14 0.08
C LYS A 318 21.24 -8.78 0.79
N LYS A 319 20.90 -7.48 0.85
CA LYS A 319 19.71 -6.97 1.55
C LYS A 319 18.37 -7.44 0.97
N TRP A 320 18.36 -8.03 -0.23
CA TRP A 320 17.16 -8.65 -0.78
C TRP A 320 16.70 -9.88 0.01
N GLU A 321 17.65 -10.67 0.49
CA GLU A 321 17.39 -11.89 1.25
C GLU A 321 18.53 -12.08 2.26
N ASP A 322 18.28 -11.64 3.50
CA ASP A 322 19.16 -11.72 4.66
C ASP A 322 18.36 -12.01 5.94
N GLN A 323 19.00 -11.90 7.11
CA GLN A 323 18.36 -12.15 8.40
C GLN A 323 17.22 -11.16 8.72
N ASN A 324 17.22 -9.97 8.12
CA ASN A 324 16.24 -8.91 8.39
C ASN A 324 15.16 -8.84 7.31
N ASN A 325 15.51 -9.13 6.06
CA ASN A 325 14.63 -9.00 4.90
C ASN A 325 14.58 -10.33 4.16
N LYS A 326 13.38 -10.89 4.01
CA LYS A 326 13.12 -12.10 3.23
C LYS A 326 12.34 -11.77 1.95
N PHE A 327 12.84 -10.84 1.12
CA PHE A 327 12.02 -10.31 0.01
C PHE A 327 11.82 -11.30 -1.13
N PHE A 328 12.83 -12.13 -1.41
CA PHE A 328 12.69 -13.15 -2.44
C PHE A 328 11.76 -14.26 -1.97
N THR A 329 11.89 -14.68 -0.72
CA THR A 329 11.13 -15.82 -0.19
C THR A 329 9.73 -15.40 0.28
N ASP A 330 9.61 -14.49 1.24
CA ASP A 330 8.32 -14.08 1.82
C ASP A 330 7.40 -13.39 0.81
N TYR A 331 7.92 -12.75 -0.22
CA TYR A 331 7.09 -12.04 -1.22
C TYR A 331 7.20 -12.61 -2.64
N ARG A 332 7.98 -13.67 -2.85
CA ARG A 332 8.22 -14.33 -4.15
C ARG A 332 8.64 -13.38 -5.26
N MET A 333 9.53 -12.43 -4.97
CA MET A 333 9.96 -11.44 -5.99
C MET A 333 10.65 -12.06 -7.21
N ILE A 334 11.17 -13.28 -7.10
CA ILE A 334 11.83 -14.05 -8.16
C ILE A 334 11.06 -15.32 -8.56
N HIS A 335 9.73 -15.32 -8.41
CA HIS A 335 8.88 -16.50 -8.64
C HIS A 335 9.00 -17.17 -10.02
N ASN A 336 9.26 -16.40 -11.07
CA ASN A 336 9.35 -16.89 -12.46
C ASN A 336 10.81 -17.20 -12.86
N LEU A 337 11.71 -17.31 -11.89
CA LEU A 337 13.06 -17.80 -12.11
C LEU A 337 13.02 -19.33 -12.28
N PHE A 338 13.64 -19.82 -13.34
CA PHE A 338 13.78 -21.25 -13.62
C PHE A 338 15.25 -21.62 -13.85
N GLN A 339 15.55 -22.91 -13.66
CA GLN A 339 16.91 -23.44 -13.65
C GLN A 339 17.69 -23.12 -14.94
N ASP A 340 17.06 -23.11 -16.11
CA ASP A 340 17.73 -22.82 -17.39
C ASP A 340 18.17 -21.35 -17.57
N LEU A 341 17.62 -20.41 -16.80
CA LEU A 341 18.11 -19.03 -16.77
C LEU A 341 19.38 -18.89 -15.92
N VAL A 342 19.62 -19.86 -15.05
CA VAL A 342 20.74 -19.84 -14.13
C VAL A 342 21.90 -20.66 -14.69
N ILE A 343 23.15 -20.21 -14.46
CA ILE A 343 24.36 -20.97 -14.79
C ILE A 343 24.28 -22.34 -14.09
N LYS A 344 24.60 -23.40 -14.82
CA LYS A 344 24.39 -24.81 -14.40
C LYS A 344 24.97 -25.18 -13.04
N ARG A 345 26.04 -24.51 -12.61
CA ARG A 345 26.69 -24.74 -11.30
C ARG A 345 25.84 -24.23 -10.12
N LEU A 346 24.88 -23.33 -10.35
CA LEU A 346 23.93 -22.88 -9.33
C LEU A 346 22.65 -23.69 -9.41
N ASP A 347 22.39 -24.46 -8.35
CA ASP A 347 21.20 -25.30 -8.22
C ASP A 347 20.17 -24.59 -7.33
N LEU A 348 19.05 -24.17 -7.92
CA LEU A 348 18.00 -23.43 -7.20
C LEU A 348 17.37 -24.26 -6.08
N ILE A 349 17.25 -25.57 -6.24
CA ILE A 349 16.67 -26.47 -5.24
C ILE A 349 17.57 -26.48 -4.00
N LYS A 350 18.88 -26.57 -4.20
CA LYS A 350 19.86 -26.54 -3.11
C LYS A 350 19.96 -25.16 -2.46
N ILE A 351 20.02 -24.10 -3.26
CA ILE A 351 20.22 -22.73 -2.76
C ILE A 351 19.05 -22.29 -1.88
N PHE A 352 17.82 -22.59 -2.29
CA PHE A 352 16.60 -22.23 -1.54
C PHE A 352 16.06 -23.36 -0.65
N ASN A 353 16.82 -24.45 -0.52
CA ASN A 353 16.47 -25.59 0.33
C ASN A 353 15.06 -26.14 0.07
N LEU A 354 14.65 -26.24 -1.21
CA LEU A 354 13.26 -26.51 -1.61
C LEU A 354 12.77 -27.93 -1.28
N ASN A 355 13.68 -28.84 -0.92
CA ASN A 355 13.35 -30.22 -0.52
C ASN A 355 12.89 -30.33 0.95
N ASN A 356 13.06 -29.28 1.73
CA ASN A 356 12.68 -29.22 3.15
C ASN A 356 11.44 -28.36 3.34
N GLU A 357 10.93 -28.34 4.58
CA GLU A 357 9.81 -27.47 4.93
C GLU A 357 10.14 -25.98 4.63
N PRO A 358 9.21 -25.23 4.03
CA PRO A 358 9.40 -23.81 3.72
C PRO A 358 9.77 -22.96 4.96
N ASP A 359 10.93 -22.33 4.95
CA ASP A 359 11.31 -21.29 5.92
C ASP A 359 10.86 -19.88 5.48
N TYR A 360 9.68 -19.79 4.86
CA TYR A 360 9.13 -18.54 4.34
C TYR A 360 7.63 -18.45 4.57
N ARG A 361 7.12 -17.22 4.67
CA ARG A 361 5.71 -16.94 4.92
C ARG A 361 4.83 -17.39 3.75
N MET A 362 3.62 -17.87 4.02
CA MET A 362 2.63 -18.26 3.01
C MET A 362 1.30 -17.52 3.21
N GLU A 363 0.55 -17.30 2.12
CA GLU A 363 -0.81 -16.75 2.17
C GLU A 363 -1.76 -17.74 2.85
N LYS A 364 -2.61 -17.25 3.77
CA LYS A 364 -3.58 -18.09 4.48
C LYS A 364 -4.56 -18.74 3.51
N GLY A 365 -4.74 -20.05 3.64
CA GLY A 365 -5.70 -20.81 2.84
C GLY A 365 -5.23 -21.19 1.43
N ARG A 366 -3.99 -20.85 1.05
CA ARG A 366 -3.41 -21.22 -0.25
C ARG A 366 -2.51 -22.44 -0.06
N LYS A 367 -2.91 -23.58 -0.62
CA LYS A 367 -2.14 -24.84 -0.55
C LYS A 367 -0.91 -24.82 -1.46
N ASP A 368 -1.02 -24.11 -2.59
CA ASP A 368 0.01 -24.02 -3.64
C ASP A 368 0.60 -22.60 -3.64
N ASP A 369 1.23 -22.18 -2.53
CA ASP A 369 1.96 -20.90 -2.41
C ASP A 369 3.48 -21.09 -2.48
N PHE A 370 3.92 -21.86 -3.48
CA PHE A 370 5.31 -22.19 -3.72
C PHE A 370 6.17 -20.96 -4.03
N LEU A 371 7.49 -21.10 -3.79
CA LEU A 371 8.46 -20.04 -4.03
C LEU A 371 8.63 -19.79 -5.53
N PHE A 372 8.73 -20.86 -6.32
CA PHE A 372 8.92 -20.80 -7.78
C PHE A 372 7.79 -21.51 -8.52
N GLU A 373 7.47 -20.99 -9.70
CA GLU A 373 6.42 -21.53 -10.59
C GLU A 373 6.71 -22.96 -11.04
N PHE A 374 7.98 -23.33 -11.24
CA PHE A 374 8.34 -24.68 -11.70
C PHE A 374 8.08 -25.78 -10.66
N GLN A 375 7.80 -25.41 -9.41
CA GLN A 375 7.44 -26.37 -8.35
C GLN A 375 6.05 -26.97 -8.59
N ASP A 376 5.20 -26.30 -9.39
CA ASP A 376 3.86 -26.77 -9.76
C ASP A 376 3.86 -27.72 -10.98
N TRP A 377 5.00 -27.92 -11.65
CA TRP A 377 5.04 -28.61 -12.94
C TRP A 377 5.08 -30.15 -12.84
N TRP A 378 5.13 -30.71 -11.64
CA TRP A 378 5.41 -32.14 -11.40
C TRP A 378 4.41 -32.83 -10.50
#